data_AF-A0A961X9J3-F1
#
_entry.id   AF-A0A961X9J3-F1
#
_cell.length_a   1.000
_cell.length_b   1.000
_cell.length_c   1.000
_cell.angle_alpha   90.00
_cell.angle_beta   90.00
_cell.angle_gamma   90.00
#
_symmetry.space_group_name_H-M   'P 1'
#
loop_
_entity.id
_entity.type
_entity.pdbx_description
1 polymer ?
#
loop_
_entity_poly.entity_id
_entity_poly.type
_entity_poly.pdbx_seq_one_letter_code
_entity_poly.pdbx_strand_id
1 'polypeptide(L)'
;FFMRGWNKPDNIIDLSLLKDRSFVAGTLAITLFGISLFGWMALMPLFTQRLLGYPADLAGMLFIPRGLVSAAMLAITGGLLMRFFDPRWLVASGLILVAAGTLPMAYFSLQVDSWGIIAPTLLAGAGTGLFFVPLTAVAFASIPNAKYDEASGVYSLMRGIGGSAGIAVVSWLFVRQAHIHFAELTAHITPYNRDLLPYLTERGLTPQDPQAGAAVMHEIARQAQMLAFNDMFWFIGLCTLAILPVVFFMSRPKTTGLVVAH
;
A
#
# COMPACT_ATOMS: atom_id res chain seq x y z
N PHE A 1 -19.89 -20.18 -4.80
CA PHE A 1 -18.83 -21.21 -4.73
C PHE A 1 -18.60 -21.63 -3.28
N PHE A 2 -18.27 -20.72 -2.35
CA PHE A 2 -18.07 -21.01 -0.92
C PHE A 2 -19.25 -21.67 -0.19
N MET A 3 -20.51 -21.24 -0.42
CA MET A 3 -21.68 -21.88 0.21
C MET A 3 -22.03 -23.27 -0.36
N ARG A 4 -21.50 -23.64 -1.53
CA ARG A 4 -21.86 -24.90 -2.22
C ARG A 4 -20.97 -26.09 -1.83
N GLY A 5 -19.90 -25.84 -1.07
CA GLY A 5 -18.96 -26.85 -0.56
C GLY A 5 -19.16 -27.19 0.92
N TRP A 6 -20.28 -26.80 1.52
CA TRP A 6 -20.60 -27.20 2.89
C TRP A 6 -20.84 -28.72 2.88
N ASN A 7 -19.99 -29.50 3.56
CA ASN A 7 -20.10 -30.96 3.76
C ASN A 7 -19.76 -31.94 2.60
N LYS A 8 -18.87 -31.62 1.66
CA LYS A 8 -18.35 -32.64 0.71
C LYS A 8 -16.92 -33.10 1.05
N PRO A 9 -16.64 -34.43 1.00
CA PRO A 9 -15.30 -34.99 1.25
C PRO A 9 -14.27 -34.65 0.16
N ASP A 10 -14.71 -34.28 -1.05
CA ASP A 10 -13.87 -33.79 -2.16
C ASP A 10 -13.86 -32.25 -2.28
N ASN A 11 -13.71 -31.55 -1.15
CA ASN A 11 -13.59 -30.10 -1.20
C ASN A 11 -12.17 -29.70 -1.63
N ILE A 12 -12.08 -28.79 -2.59
CA ILE A 12 -10.83 -28.13 -3.01
C ILE A 12 -10.25 -27.24 -1.89
N ILE A 13 -11.04 -26.96 -0.84
CA ILE A 13 -10.65 -26.18 0.34
C ILE A 13 -11.16 -26.88 1.62
N ASP A 14 -10.26 -27.49 2.36
CA ASP A 14 -10.45 -28.06 3.67
C ASP A 14 -10.57 -26.94 4.70
N LEU A 15 -11.81 -26.73 5.16
CA LEU A 15 -12.18 -25.73 6.15
C LEU A 15 -11.51 -25.95 7.52
N SER A 16 -10.87 -27.10 7.75
CA SER A 16 -10.02 -27.31 8.93
C SER A 16 -8.80 -26.38 8.97
N LEU A 17 -8.35 -25.86 7.81
CA LEU A 17 -7.30 -24.84 7.73
C LEU A 17 -7.72 -23.53 8.43
N LEU A 18 -9.01 -23.18 8.39
CA LEU A 18 -9.55 -21.99 9.06
C LEU A 18 -9.72 -22.16 10.58
N LYS A 19 -9.49 -23.37 11.12
CA LYS A 19 -9.46 -23.58 12.58
C LYS A 19 -8.12 -23.15 13.19
N ASP A 20 -7.07 -23.05 12.39
CA ASP A 20 -5.77 -22.61 12.84
C ASP A 20 -5.71 -21.09 12.99
N ARG A 21 -5.49 -20.62 14.22
CA ARG A 21 -5.47 -19.18 14.54
C ARG A 21 -4.31 -18.44 13.87
N SER A 22 -3.15 -19.10 13.72
CA SER A 22 -1.99 -18.51 13.06
C SER A 22 -2.21 -18.39 11.55
N PHE A 23 -2.79 -19.42 10.93
CA PHE A 23 -3.14 -19.37 9.51
C PHE A 23 -4.16 -18.27 9.24
N VAL A 24 -5.27 -18.22 10.00
CA VAL A 24 -6.31 -17.19 9.81
C VAL A 24 -5.75 -15.78 10.05
N ALA A 25 -4.97 -15.56 11.10
CA ALA A 25 -4.35 -14.26 11.35
C ALA A 25 -3.36 -13.88 10.24
N GLY A 26 -2.57 -14.85 9.75
CA GLY A 26 -1.66 -14.68 8.63
C GLY A 26 -2.37 -14.31 7.32
N THR A 27 -3.43 -15.05 6.99
CA THR A 27 -4.27 -14.81 5.82
C THR A 27 -4.98 -13.46 5.90
N LEU A 28 -5.47 -13.06 7.08
CA LEU A 28 -6.07 -11.75 7.28
C LEU A 28 -5.02 -10.64 7.10
N ALA A 29 -3.85 -10.79 7.72
CA ALA A 29 -2.76 -9.83 7.61
C ALA A 29 -2.27 -9.66 6.17
N ILE A 30 -2.10 -10.74 5.40
CA ILE A 30 -1.69 -10.63 3.99
C ILE A 30 -2.78 -10.01 3.12
N THR A 31 -4.05 -10.24 3.45
CA THR A 31 -5.19 -9.64 2.73
C THR A 31 -5.21 -8.12 2.95
N LEU A 32 -5.12 -7.68 4.21
CA LEU A 32 -5.04 -6.27 4.57
C LEU A 32 -3.78 -5.61 3.99
N PHE A 33 -2.65 -6.30 4.02
CA PHE A 33 -1.43 -5.81 3.40
C PHE A 33 -1.56 -5.71 1.88
N GLY A 34 -2.28 -6.65 1.25
CA GLY A 34 -2.64 -6.58 -0.17
C GLY A 34 -3.41 -5.31 -0.49
N ILE A 35 -4.40 -4.95 0.35
CA ILE A 35 -5.16 -3.71 0.18
C ILE A 35 -4.22 -2.49 0.13
N SER A 36 -3.31 -2.38 1.10
CA SER A 36 -2.35 -1.27 1.19
C SER A 36 -1.33 -1.28 0.03
N LEU A 37 -0.72 -2.43 -0.25
CA LEU A 37 0.37 -2.55 -1.24
C LEU A 37 -0.13 -2.28 -2.66
N PHE A 38 -1.23 -2.92 -3.06
CA PHE A 38 -1.75 -2.78 -4.41
C PHE A 38 -2.43 -1.42 -4.61
N GLY A 39 -3.08 -0.87 -3.58
CA GLY A 39 -3.56 0.51 -3.59
C GLY A 39 -2.42 1.51 -3.83
N TRP A 40 -1.30 1.34 -3.12
CA TRP A 40 -0.09 2.16 -3.34
C TRP A 40 0.48 1.99 -4.75
N MET A 41 0.57 0.75 -5.27
CA MET A 41 1.06 0.47 -6.63
C MET A 41 0.19 1.11 -7.71
N ALA A 42 -1.12 1.25 -7.48
CA ALA A 42 -2.02 1.92 -8.42
C ALA A 42 -1.89 3.45 -8.37
N LEU A 43 -1.75 4.03 -7.17
CA LEU A 43 -1.69 5.48 -6.99
C LEU A 43 -0.35 6.10 -7.42
N MET A 44 0.75 5.40 -7.20
CA MET A 44 2.07 5.96 -7.45
C MET A 44 2.31 6.38 -8.91
N PRO A 45 2.00 5.56 -9.93
CA PRO A 45 2.10 5.99 -11.32
C PRO A 45 1.13 7.14 -11.64
N LEU A 46 -0.08 7.15 -11.07
CA LEU A 46 -1.01 8.26 -11.23
C LEU A 46 -0.43 9.55 -10.66
N PHE A 47 0.23 9.49 -9.50
CA PHE A 47 0.88 10.62 -8.86
C PHE A 47 2.06 11.14 -9.70
N THR A 48 3.03 10.29 -10.03
CA THR A 48 4.25 10.73 -10.72
C THR A 48 4.00 11.09 -12.18
N GLN A 49 3.19 10.33 -12.91
CA GLN A 49 2.96 10.57 -14.34
C GLN A 49 1.88 11.62 -14.59
N ARG A 50 0.70 11.51 -13.94
CA ARG A 50 -0.40 12.45 -14.23
C ARG A 50 -0.26 13.77 -13.47
N LEU A 51 0.15 13.74 -12.20
CA LEU A 51 0.18 14.94 -11.38
C LEU A 51 1.51 15.70 -11.48
N LEU A 52 2.64 15.00 -11.37
CA LEU A 52 3.97 15.61 -11.51
C LEU A 52 4.43 15.73 -12.97
N GLY A 53 3.74 15.08 -13.91
CA GLY A 53 4.07 15.15 -15.33
C GLY A 53 5.35 14.43 -15.72
N TYR A 54 5.84 13.50 -14.89
CA TYR A 54 7.06 12.74 -15.21
C TYR A 54 6.78 11.80 -16.38
N PRO A 55 7.72 11.68 -17.33
CA PRO A 55 7.59 10.69 -18.40
C PRO A 55 7.64 9.28 -17.80
N ALA A 56 7.00 8.33 -18.48
CA ALA A 56 6.75 6.99 -17.94
C ALA A 56 8.04 6.20 -17.65
N ASP A 57 9.10 6.47 -18.40
CA ASP A 57 10.45 5.93 -18.22
C ASP A 57 11.08 6.40 -16.89
N LEU A 58 11.07 7.70 -16.61
CA LEU A 58 11.58 8.25 -15.35
C LEU A 58 10.74 7.79 -14.16
N ALA A 59 9.41 7.81 -14.30
CA ALA A 59 8.51 7.31 -13.26
C ALA A 59 8.82 5.83 -12.93
N GLY A 60 9.07 4.99 -13.94
CA GLY A 60 9.49 3.61 -13.76
C GLY A 60 10.82 3.51 -13.00
N MET A 61 11.81 4.31 -13.37
CA MET A 61 13.13 4.34 -12.72
C MET A 61 13.05 4.73 -11.24
N LEU A 62 12.13 5.61 -10.83
CA LEU A 62 11.92 5.98 -9.42
C LEU A 62 11.47 4.79 -8.56
N PHE A 63 10.81 3.79 -9.15
CA PHE A 63 10.29 2.63 -8.41
C PHE A 63 11.26 1.44 -8.37
N ILE A 64 12.26 1.39 -9.25
CA ILE A 64 13.28 0.32 -9.27
C ILE A 64 14.01 0.20 -7.92
N PRO A 65 14.50 1.30 -7.30
CA PRO A 65 15.21 1.21 -6.02
C PRO A 65 14.37 0.56 -4.91
N ARG A 66 13.07 0.87 -4.84
CA ARG A 66 12.15 0.23 -3.88
C ARG A 66 12.10 -1.28 -4.08
N GLY A 67 11.98 -1.73 -5.33
CA GLY A 67 11.96 -3.16 -5.66
C GLY A 67 13.24 -3.87 -5.27
N LEU A 68 14.40 -3.27 -5.55
CA LEU A 68 15.72 -3.80 -5.19
C LEU A 68 15.89 -3.91 -3.67
N VAL A 69 15.54 -2.87 -2.92
CA VAL A 69 15.63 -2.90 -1.45
C VAL A 69 14.66 -3.92 -0.86
N SER A 70 13.45 -4.04 -1.39
CA SER A 70 12.52 -5.09 -0.97
C SER A 70 13.10 -6.49 -1.24
N ALA A 71 13.70 -6.73 -2.41
CA ALA A 71 14.31 -8.01 -2.75
C ALA A 71 15.50 -8.34 -1.83
N ALA A 72 16.37 -7.36 -1.58
CA ALA A 72 17.49 -7.51 -0.65
C ALA A 72 17.01 -7.81 0.77
N MET A 73 15.99 -7.10 1.26
CA MET A 73 15.43 -7.35 2.59
C MET A 73 14.71 -8.69 2.70
N LEU A 74 14.04 -9.18 1.64
CA LEU A 74 13.49 -10.54 1.62
C LEU A 74 14.59 -11.58 1.84
N ALA A 75 15.72 -11.46 1.10
CA ALA A 75 16.85 -12.38 1.22
C ALA A 75 17.51 -12.32 2.61
N ILE A 76 17.76 -11.11 3.13
CA ILE A 76 18.36 -10.90 4.46
C ILE A 76 17.44 -11.45 5.56
N THR A 77 16.13 -11.22 5.44
CA THR A 77 15.17 -11.66 6.46
C THR A 77 15.09 -13.18 6.50
N GLY A 78 14.93 -13.83 5.34
CA GLY A 78 14.83 -15.29 5.25
C GLY A 78 16.14 -16.01 5.56
N GLY A 79 17.29 -15.46 5.16
CA GLY A 79 18.60 -16.10 5.35
C GLY A 79 19.21 -15.86 6.73
N LEU A 80 19.01 -14.69 7.32
CA LEU A 80 19.71 -14.25 8.53
C LEU A 80 18.76 -13.93 9.70
N LEU A 81 17.84 -12.99 9.52
CA LEU A 81 17.09 -12.42 10.66
C LEU A 81 16.18 -13.44 11.35
N MET A 82 15.56 -14.34 10.59
CA MET A 82 14.75 -15.43 11.14
C MET A 82 15.51 -16.40 12.05
N ARG A 83 16.85 -16.45 11.97
CA ARG A 83 17.67 -17.33 12.82
C ARG A 83 17.88 -16.75 14.22
N PHE A 84 17.81 -15.43 14.35
CA PHE A 84 18.16 -14.72 15.59
C PHE A 84 16.96 -14.08 16.28
N PHE A 85 15.92 -13.73 15.52
CA PHE A 85 14.76 -12.99 16.03
C PHE A 85 13.47 -13.77 15.87
N ASP A 86 12.57 -13.63 16.85
CA ASP A 86 11.21 -14.15 16.74
C ASP A 86 10.49 -13.55 15.52
N PRO A 87 9.90 -14.38 14.64
CA PRO A 87 9.23 -13.91 13.42
C PRO A 87 8.16 -12.85 13.66
N ARG A 88 7.43 -12.91 14.79
CA ARG A 88 6.38 -11.93 15.11
C ARG A 88 6.92 -10.51 15.27
N TRP A 89 8.09 -10.35 15.90
CA TRP A 89 8.72 -9.04 16.05
C TRP A 89 9.23 -8.51 14.72
N LEU A 90 9.71 -9.40 13.84
CA LEU A 90 10.08 -9.03 12.46
C LEU A 90 8.86 -8.58 11.65
N VAL A 91 7.70 -9.25 11.79
CA VAL A 91 6.45 -8.81 11.16
C VAL A 91 6.04 -7.42 11.66
N ALA A 92 6.05 -7.22 12.97
CA ALA A 92 5.67 -5.94 13.57
C ALA A 92 6.61 -4.80 13.16
N SER A 93 7.93 -5.01 13.20
CA SER A 93 8.91 -4.01 12.78
C SER A 93 8.83 -3.72 11.29
N GLY A 94 8.59 -4.75 10.45
CA GLY A 94 8.34 -4.59 9.03
C GLY A 94 7.13 -3.70 8.75
N LEU A 95 5.99 -3.93 9.42
CA LEU A 95 4.79 -3.09 9.29
C LEU A 95 5.04 -1.65 9.73
N ILE A 96 5.76 -1.45 10.83
CA ILE A 96 6.14 -0.11 11.30
C ILE A 96 7.02 0.59 10.27
N LEU A 97 7.99 -0.09 9.66
CA LEU A 97 8.83 0.48 8.60
C LEU A 97 8.02 0.82 7.35
N VAL A 98 7.06 -0.03 6.95
CA VAL A 98 6.16 0.28 5.83
C VAL A 98 5.33 1.51 6.13
N ALA A 99 4.74 1.60 7.33
CA ALA A 99 3.98 2.76 7.75
C ALA A 99 4.85 4.03 7.83
N ALA A 100 6.05 3.93 8.41
CA ALA A 100 7.01 5.03 8.51
C ALA A 100 7.50 5.52 7.14
N GLY A 101 7.56 4.64 6.13
CA GLY A 101 7.83 5.04 4.75
C GLY A 101 6.62 5.63 4.04
N THR A 102 5.40 5.18 4.36
CA THR A 102 4.19 5.58 3.61
C THR A 102 3.53 6.85 4.18
N LEU A 103 3.53 7.04 5.50
CA LEU A 103 2.90 8.19 6.16
C LEU A 103 3.50 9.55 5.77
N PRO A 104 4.84 9.71 5.61
CA PRO A 104 5.42 10.96 5.13
C PRO A 104 4.93 11.34 3.72
N MET A 105 4.53 10.36 2.91
CA MET A 105 4.00 10.61 1.56
C MET A 105 2.68 11.37 1.61
N ALA A 106 1.95 11.31 2.73
CA ALA A 106 0.72 12.07 2.93
C ALA A 106 0.94 13.58 3.11
N TYR A 107 2.19 14.01 3.21
CA TYR A 107 2.57 15.42 3.27
C TYR A 107 3.33 15.87 2.02
N PHE A 108 3.22 15.13 0.93
CA PHE A 108 3.81 15.56 -0.32
C PHE A 108 3.23 16.90 -0.77
N SER A 109 4.01 17.59 -1.59
CA SER A 109 3.62 18.80 -2.29
C SER A 109 3.84 18.61 -3.79
N LEU A 110 3.27 19.50 -4.61
CA LEU A 110 3.49 19.52 -6.06
C LEU A 110 4.94 19.80 -6.48
N GLN A 111 5.79 20.17 -5.52
CA GLN A 111 7.21 20.52 -5.71
C GLN A 111 8.14 19.49 -5.08
N VAL A 112 7.62 18.30 -4.75
CA VAL A 112 8.43 17.24 -4.14
C VAL A 112 9.58 16.86 -5.08
N ASP A 113 10.80 16.84 -4.52
CA ASP A 113 11.98 16.41 -5.26
C ASP A 113 11.99 14.88 -5.44
N SER A 114 12.71 14.41 -6.47
CA SER A 114 12.83 12.97 -6.76
C SER A 114 13.34 12.19 -5.55
N TRP A 115 14.30 12.73 -4.79
CA TRP A 115 14.78 12.08 -3.58
C TRP A 115 13.74 12.04 -2.45
N GLY A 116 12.88 13.06 -2.38
CA GLY A 116 11.74 13.11 -1.46
C GLY A 116 10.71 12.00 -1.71
N ILE A 117 10.65 11.45 -2.93
CA ILE A 117 9.84 10.28 -3.26
C ILE A 117 10.62 8.98 -3.02
N ILE A 118 11.90 8.94 -3.41
CA ILE A 118 12.72 7.73 -3.31
C ILE A 118 12.97 7.34 -1.85
N ALA A 119 13.36 8.26 -0.97
CA ALA A 119 13.66 7.95 0.43
C ALA A 119 12.52 7.24 1.19
N PRO A 120 11.26 7.76 1.19
CA PRO A 120 10.15 7.08 1.85
C PRO A 120 9.80 5.74 1.19
N THR A 121 9.90 5.64 -0.14
CA THR A 121 9.61 4.38 -0.85
C THR A 121 10.66 3.31 -0.60
N LEU A 122 11.94 3.68 -0.43
CA LEU A 122 13.00 2.77 -0.02
C LEU A 122 12.73 2.19 1.38
N LEU A 123 12.36 3.05 2.34
CA LEU A 123 12.04 2.63 3.70
C LEU A 123 10.84 1.66 3.71
N ALA A 124 9.80 1.97 2.94
CA ALA A 124 8.64 1.09 2.79
C ALA A 124 8.98 -0.22 2.06
N GLY A 125 9.88 -0.19 1.07
CA GLY A 125 10.42 -1.38 0.41
C GLY A 125 11.16 -2.28 1.39
N ALA A 126 12.00 -1.71 2.25
CA ALA A 126 12.71 -2.46 3.28
C ALA A 126 11.75 -3.13 4.26
N GLY A 127 10.75 -2.38 4.75
CA GLY A 127 9.71 -2.92 5.63
C GLY A 127 8.89 -4.03 4.98
N THR A 128 8.61 -3.94 3.68
CA THR A 128 7.88 -4.98 2.93
C THR A 128 8.64 -6.30 2.93
N GLY A 129 9.95 -6.27 2.69
CA GLY A 129 10.79 -7.47 2.74
C GLY A 129 10.89 -8.08 4.14
N LEU A 130 10.95 -7.23 5.17
CA LEU A 130 10.99 -7.64 6.56
C LEU A 130 9.68 -8.25 7.05
N PHE A 131 8.54 -7.81 6.51
CA PHE A 131 7.21 -8.30 6.84
C PHE A 131 6.86 -9.62 6.14
N PHE A 132 7.11 -9.72 4.84
CA PHE A 132 6.50 -10.74 3.99
C PHE A 132 6.99 -12.16 4.29
N VAL A 133 8.29 -12.34 4.50
CA VAL A 133 8.89 -13.65 4.81
C VAL A 133 8.40 -14.19 6.16
N PRO A 134 8.51 -13.47 7.29
CA PRO A 134 8.09 -13.98 8.59
C PRO A 134 6.59 -14.11 8.71
N LEU A 135 5.81 -13.28 8.03
CA LEU A 135 4.37 -13.49 7.99
C LEU A 135 4.03 -14.87 7.40
N THR A 136 4.62 -15.18 6.24
CA THR A 136 4.35 -16.44 5.55
C THR A 136 4.85 -17.62 6.39
N ALA A 137 6.05 -17.53 6.98
CA ALA A 137 6.56 -18.58 7.87
C ALA A 137 5.65 -18.84 9.08
N VAL A 138 5.15 -17.78 9.74
CA VAL A 138 4.24 -17.92 10.90
C VAL A 138 2.89 -18.49 10.49
N ALA A 139 2.34 -18.04 9.36
CA ALA A 139 1.04 -18.50 8.86
C ALA A 139 1.03 -20.00 8.52
N PHE A 140 2.15 -20.52 8.00
CA PHE A 140 2.28 -21.91 7.59
C PHE A 140 2.91 -22.83 8.64
N ALA A 141 3.38 -22.29 9.77
CA ALA A 141 4.14 -23.05 10.79
C ALA A 141 3.38 -24.26 11.38
N SER A 142 2.05 -24.22 11.42
CA SER A 142 1.20 -25.26 12.02
C SER A 142 0.40 -26.05 10.99
N ILE A 143 0.61 -25.80 9.70
CA ILE A 143 -0.08 -26.50 8.61
C ILE A 143 0.65 -27.82 8.31
N PRO A 144 -0.04 -28.97 8.35
CA PRO A 144 0.54 -30.25 7.95
C PRO A 144 0.98 -30.22 6.48
N ASN A 145 2.12 -30.86 6.16
CA ASN A 145 2.66 -30.92 4.79
C ASN A 145 1.62 -31.38 3.75
N ALA A 146 0.71 -32.30 4.11
CA ALA A 146 -0.34 -32.80 3.24
C ALA A 146 -1.38 -31.73 2.80
N LYS A 147 -1.47 -30.61 3.52
CA LYS A 147 -2.41 -29.50 3.23
C LYS A 147 -1.70 -28.22 2.79
N TYR A 148 -0.39 -28.28 2.55
CA TYR A 148 0.43 -27.10 2.26
C TYR A 148 0.01 -26.44 0.93
N ASP A 149 -0.22 -27.25 -0.11
CA ASP A 149 -0.63 -26.77 -1.44
C ASP A 149 -1.97 -26.05 -1.38
N GLU A 150 -2.94 -26.64 -0.69
CA GLU A 150 -4.27 -26.07 -0.47
C GLU A 150 -4.23 -24.77 0.34
N ALA A 151 -3.48 -24.76 1.44
CA ALA A 151 -3.25 -23.57 2.26
C ALA A 151 -2.58 -22.44 1.46
N SER A 152 -1.61 -22.77 0.60
CA SER A 152 -0.93 -21.82 -0.29
C SER A 152 -1.88 -21.23 -1.34
N GLY A 153 -2.80 -22.04 -1.86
CA GLY A 153 -3.86 -21.62 -2.77
C GLY A 153 -4.80 -20.61 -2.11
N VAL A 154 -5.30 -20.93 -0.91
CA VAL A 154 -6.16 -20.03 -0.12
C VAL A 154 -5.43 -18.73 0.23
N TYR A 155 -4.19 -18.81 0.70
CA TYR A 155 -3.37 -17.66 1.06
C TYR A 155 -3.16 -16.71 -0.12
N SER A 156 -2.84 -17.26 -1.30
CA SER A 156 -2.63 -16.47 -2.52
C SER A 156 -3.94 -15.88 -3.06
N LEU A 157 -5.03 -16.63 -3.02
CA LEU A 157 -6.37 -16.16 -3.39
C LEU A 157 -6.80 -14.98 -2.51
N MET A 158 -6.63 -15.10 -1.20
CA MET A 158 -6.96 -14.03 -0.25
C MET A 158 -6.07 -12.80 -0.44
N ARG A 159 -4.78 -12.97 -0.72
CA ARG A 159 -3.90 -11.87 -1.13
C ARG A 159 -4.38 -11.18 -2.41
N GLY A 160 -4.81 -11.94 -3.41
CA GLY A 160 -5.36 -11.41 -4.67
C GLY A 160 -6.68 -10.66 -4.48
N ILE A 161 -7.57 -11.18 -3.63
CA ILE A 161 -8.81 -10.50 -3.23
C ILE A 161 -8.48 -9.19 -2.51
N GLY A 162 -7.55 -9.21 -1.54
CA GLY A 162 -7.08 -8.00 -0.87
C GLY A 162 -6.51 -6.98 -1.85
N GLY A 163 -5.71 -7.42 -2.81
CA GLY A 163 -5.14 -6.54 -3.83
C GLY A 163 -6.18 -5.89 -4.74
N SER A 164 -7.09 -6.68 -5.29
CA SER A 164 -8.17 -6.17 -6.16
C SER A 164 -9.15 -5.25 -5.41
N ALA A 165 -9.56 -5.64 -4.20
CA ALA A 165 -10.38 -4.80 -3.33
C ALA A 165 -9.66 -3.50 -2.96
N GLY A 166 -8.35 -3.55 -2.68
CA GLY A 166 -7.56 -2.38 -2.37
C GLY A 166 -7.50 -1.38 -3.50
N ILE A 167 -7.20 -1.84 -4.73
CA ILE A 167 -7.21 -0.98 -5.91
C ILE A 167 -8.59 -0.34 -6.10
N ALA A 168 -9.67 -1.11 -5.99
CA ALA A 168 -11.03 -0.61 -6.17
C ALA A 168 -11.41 0.45 -5.11
N VAL A 169 -11.19 0.16 -3.83
CA VAL A 169 -11.50 1.06 -2.72
C VAL A 169 -10.68 2.34 -2.81
N VAL A 170 -9.37 2.22 -3.03
CA VAL A 170 -8.47 3.38 -3.14
C VAL A 170 -8.81 4.22 -4.36
N SER A 171 -9.10 3.61 -5.51
CA SER A 171 -9.50 4.37 -6.71
C SER A 171 -10.82 5.10 -6.51
N TRP A 172 -11.81 4.44 -5.90
CA TRP A 172 -13.10 5.06 -5.60
C TRP A 172 -12.97 6.21 -4.59
N LEU A 173 -12.25 5.99 -3.49
CA LEU A 173 -11.97 7.01 -2.50
C LEU A 173 -11.20 8.18 -3.10
N PHE A 174 -10.19 7.92 -3.94
CA PHE A 174 -9.42 8.97 -4.61
C PHE A 174 -10.31 9.88 -5.45
N VAL A 175 -11.16 9.31 -6.31
CA VAL A 175 -12.10 10.09 -7.14
C VAL A 175 -13.05 10.90 -6.25
N ARG A 176 -13.61 10.28 -5.22
CA ARG A 176 -14.51 10.96 -4.27
C ARG A 176 -13.83 12.14 -3.56
N GLN A 177 -12.63 11.92 -3.01
CA GLN A 177 -11.88 12.97 -2.31
C GLN A 177 -11.47 14.10 -3.28
N ALA A 178 -11.05 13.77 -4.51
CA ALA A 178 -10.72 14.79 -5.51
C ALA A 178 -11.91 15.69 -5.83
N HIS A 179 -13.12 15.14 -5.93
CA HIS A 179 -14.34 15.94 -6.13
C HIS A 179 -14.69 16.80 -4.91
N ILE A 180 -14.53 16.29 -3.69
CA ILE A 180 -14.79 17.04 -2.45
C ILE A 180 -13.83 18.24 -2.36
N HIS A 181 -12.53 17.99 -2.47
CA HIS A 181 -11.50 19.05 -2.42
C HIS A 181 -11.70 20.08 -3.53
N PHE A 182 -12.10 19.64 -4.73
CA PHE A 182 -12.41 20.55 -5.83
C PHE A 182 -13.61 21.46 -5.52
N ALA A 183 -14.68 20.91 -4.95
CA ALA A 183 -15.86 21.68 -4.55
C ALA A 183 -15.52 22.70 -3.45
N GLU A 184 -14.74 22.28 -2.44
CA GLU A 184 -14.30 23.14 -1.33
C GLU A 184 -13.40 24.29 -1.80
N LEU A 185 -12.43 24.00 -2.67
CA LEU A 185 -11.53 25.01 -3.24
C LEU A 185 -12.28 25.98 -4.16
N THR A 186 -13.24 25.49 -4.95
CA THR A 186 -14.02 26.34 -5.86
C THR A 186 -15.03 27.22 -5.11
N ALA A 187 -15.56 26.77 -3.97
CA ALA A 187 -16.57 27.50 -3.18
C ALA A 187 -16.09 28.88 -2.69
N HIS A 188 -14.78 29.08 -2.53
CA HIS A 188 -14.19 30.32 -2.03
C HIS A 188 -13.56 31.19 -3.12
N ILE A 189 -13.63 30.76 -4.39
CA ILE A 189 -12.95 31.42 -5.51
C ILE A 189 -13.96 32.29 -6.26
N THR A 190 -13.92 33.59 -5.98
CA THR A 190 -14.55 34.60 -6.83
C THR A 190 -13.59 35.06 -7.94
N PRO A 191 -14.07 35.42 -9.15
CA PRO A 191 -13.23 35.93 -10.25
C PRO A 191 -12.38 37.16 -9.92
N TYR A 192 -12.69 37.84 -8.80
CA TYR A 192 -12.02 39.06 -8.33
C TYR A 192 -11.11 38.81 -7.12
N ASN A 193 -10.79 37.55 -6.80
CA ASN A 193 -9.99 37.25 -5.63
C ASN A 193 -8.56 37.80 -5.81
N ARG A 194 -8.08 38.59 -4.84
CA ARG A 194 -6.81 39.33 -4.93
C ARG A 194 -5.60 38.39 -5.07
N ASP A 195 -5.72 37.17 -4.59
CA ASP A 195 -4.68 36.13 -4.63
C ASP A 195 -4.53 35.46 -6.01
N LEU A 196 -5.52 35.62 -6.91
CA LEU A 196 -5.46 35.09 -8.29
C LEU A 196 -4.78 36.05 -9.26
N LEU A 197 -4.74 37.34 -8.91
CA LEU A 197 -4.15 38.39 -9.76
C LEU A 197 -2.66 38.11 -10.07
N PRO A 198 -1.81 37.71 -9.11
CA PRO A 198 -0.42 37.36 -9.39
C PRO A 198 -0.30 36.17 -10.36
N TYR A 199 -1.10 35.11 -10.15
CA TYR A 199 -1.11 33.91 -10.99
C TYR A 199 -1.54 34.20 -12.44
N LEU A 200 -2.57 35.04 -12.62
CA LEU A 200 -3.04 35.44 -13.94
C LEU A 200 -2.03 36.37 -14.64
N THR A 201 -1.43 37.29 -13.89
CA THR A 201 -0.44 38.25 -14.42
C THR A 201 0.84 37.55 -14.88
N GLU A 202 1.32 36.54 -14.13
CA GLU A 202 2.46 35.69 -14.54
C GLU A 202 2.22 34.96 -15.87
N ARG A 203 0.96 34.69 -16.21
CA ARG A 203 0.57 34.07 -17.48
C ARG A 203 0.16 35.07 -18.57
N GLY A 204 0.27 36.37 -18.29
CA GLY A 204 -0.15 37.44 -19.21
C GLY A 204 -1.66 37.49 -19.45
N LEU A 205 -2.45 36.89 -18.56
CA LEU A 205 -3.91 36.82 -18.67
C LEU A 205 -4.56 37.88 -17.78
N THR A 206 -5.66 38.44 -18.26
CA THR A 206 -6.51 39.32 -17.45
C THR A 206 -7.69 38.52 -16.87
N PRO A 207 -8.27 38.92 -15.73
CA PRO A 207 -9.47 38.27 -15.18
C PRO A 207 -10.69 38.26 -16.13
N GLN A 208 -10.64 39.07 -17.19
CA GLN A 208 -11.69 39.22 -18.20
C GLN A 208 -11.49 38.28 -19.40
N ASP A 209 -10.31 37.65 -19.53
CA ASP A 209 -10.04 36.72 -20.61
C ASP A 209 -10.80 35.40 -20.40
N PRO A 210 -11.48 34.85 -21.43
CA PRO A 210 -12.15 33.56 -21.35
C PRO A 210 -11.19 32.40 -20.97
N GLN A 211 -9.90 32.55 -21.29
CA GLN A 211 -8.86 31.56 -20.99
C GLN A 211 -8.40 31.61 -19.51
N ALA A 212 -8.58 32.74 -18.83
CA ALA A 212 -8.20 32.89 -17.42
C ALA A 212 -9.01 31.96 -16.51
N GLY A 213 -10.32 31.86 -16.74
CA GLY A 213 -11.20 30.97 -15.97
C GLY A 213 -10.83 29.49 -16.12
N ALA A 214 -10.54 29.04 -17.34
CA ALA A 214 -10.11 27.67 -17.60
C ALA A 214 -8.74 27.36 -16.94
N ALA A 215 -7.78 28.28 -17.03
CA ALA A 215 -6.47 28.15 -16.42
C ALA A 215 -6.55 28.03 -14.88
N VAL A 216 -7.38 28.85 -14.23
CA VAL A 216 -7.62 28.79 -12.79
C VAL A 216 -8.30 27.47 -12.41
N MET A 217 -9.31 27.04 -13.17
CA MET A 217 -10.01 25.79 -12.89
C MET A 217 -9.09 24.57 -13.01
N HIS A 218 -8.18 24.56 -13.99
CA HIS A 218 -7.17 23.51 -14.12
C HIS A 218 -6.22 23.47 -12.92
N GLU A 219 -5.82 24.62 -12.37
CA GLU A 219 -4.97 24.66 -11.18
C GLU A 219 -5.70 24.16 -9.94
N ILE A 220 -6.95 24.58 -9.74
CA ILE A 220 -7.80 24.11 -8.65
C ILE A 220 -7.94 22.59 -8.73
N ALA A 221 -8.19 22.04 -9.92
CA ALA A 221 -8.24 20.59 -10.14
C ALA A 221 -6.91 19.90 -9.79
N ARG A 222 -5.78 20.50 -10.17
CA ARG A 222 -4.44 19.97 -9.83
C ARG A 222 -4.21 19.95 -8.32
N GLN A 223 -4.57 21.02 -7.61
CA GLN A 223 -4.44 21.11 -6.16
C GLN A 223 -5.40 20.16 -5.43
N ALA A 224 -6.65 20.06 -5.89
CA ALA A 224 -7.62 19.12 -5.34
C ALA A 224 -7.16 17.66 -5.48
N GLN A 225 -6.57 17.30 -6.63
CA GLN A 225 -5.98 15.98 -6.84
C GLN A 225 -4.80 15.73 -5.89
N MET A 226 -3.93 16.72 -5.67
CA MET A 226 -2.83 16.61 -4.73
C MET A 226 -3.31 16.30 -3.31
N LEU A 227 -4.33 17.02 -2.82
CA LEU A 227 -4.93 16.76 -1.52
C LEU A 227 -5.57 15.37 -1.45
N ALA A 228 -6.25 14.94 -2.51
CA ALA A 228 -6.81 13.59 -2.59
C ALA A 228 -5.72 12.50 -2.54
N PHE A 229 -4.56 12.70 -3.17
CA PHE A 229 -3.43 11.77 -3.03
C PHE A 229 -2.92 11.71 -1.59
N ASN A 230 -2.78 12.85 -0.93
CA ASN A 230 -2.36 12.94 0.47
C ASN A 230 -3.31 12.15 1.39
N ASP A 231 -4.63 12.29 1.20
CA ASP A 231 -5.64 11.51 1.92
C ASP A 231 -5.48 10.00 1.69
N MET A 232 -5.16 9.60 0.46
CA MET A 232 -5.00 8.18 0.15
C MET A 232 -3.72 7.60 0.77
N PHE A 233 -2.63 8.36 0.85
CA PHE A 233 -1.43 7.91 1.55
C PHE A 233 -1.66 7.78 3.06
N TRP A 234 -2.45 8.69 3.64
CA TRP A 234 -2.95 8.54 5.01
C TRP A 234 -3.75 7.26 5.18
N PHE A 235 -4.71 7.01 4.31
CA PHE A 235 -5.53 5.80 4.33
C PHE A 235 -4.67 4.53 4.25
N ILE A 236 -3.74 4.45 3.31
CA ILE A 236 -2.84 3.29 3.14
C ILE A 236 -1.93 3.11 4.36
N GLY A 237 -1.37 4.20 4.89
CA GLY A 237 -0.53 4.18 6.09
C GLY A 237 -1.29 3.66 7.31
N LEU A 238 -2.51 4.16 7.54
CA LEU A 238 -3.38 3.71 8.62
C LEU A 238 -3.84 2.27 8.45
N CYS A 239 -4.22 1.87 7.23
CA CYS A 239 -4.54 0.47 6.92
C CYS A 239 -3.37 -0.46 7.23
N THR A 240 -2.14 -0.04 6.93
CA THR A 240 -0.93 -0.80 7.26
C THR A 240 -0.72 -0.92 8.77
N LEU A 241 -0.89 0.17 9.52
CA LEU A 241 -0.82 0.14 10.98
C LEU A 241 -1.94 -0.70 11.61
N ALA A 242 -3.13 -0.73 11.01
CA ALA A 242 -4.25 -1.56 11.46
C ALA A 242 -3.98 -3.07 11.36
N ILE A 243 -2.89 -3.49 10.69
CA ILE A 243 -2.43 -4.88 10.65
C ILE A 243 -1.70 -5.26 11.95
N LEU A 244 -1.07 -4.30 12.65
CA LEU A 244 -0.28 -4.57 13.85
C LEU A 244 -1.04 -5.36 14.94
N PRO A 245 -2.31 -5.03 15.28
CA PRO A 245 -3.09 -5.81 16.25
C PRO A 245 -3.24 -7.28 15.83
N VAL A 246 -3.37 -7.56 14.53
CA VAL A 246 -3.54 -8.92 14.00
C VAL A 246 -2.28 -9.78 14.25
N VAL A 247 -1.10 -9.16 14.29
CA VAL A 247 0.17 -9.84 14.58
C VAL A 247 0.19 -10.42 16.00
N PHE A 248 -0.45 -9.75 16.96
CA PHE A 248 -0.53 -10.24 18.35
C PHE A 248 -1.42 -11.49 18.49
N PHE A 249 -2.34 -11.72 17.55
CA PHE A 249 -3.20 -12.90 17.54
C PHE A 249 -2.54 -14.16 16.95
N MET A 250 -1.43 -14.02 16.19
CA MET A 250 -0.69 -15.17 15.64
C MET A 250 -0.06 -15.97 16.77
N SER A 251 0.00 -17.31 16.73
CA SER A 251 0.64 -18.14 17.77
C SER A 251 2.17 -18.12 17.67
N ARG A 252 2.90 -18.45 18.74
CA ARG A 252 4.37 -18.47 18.72
C ARG A 252 4.74 -19.68 17.87
N PRO A 253 5.56 -19.54 16.81
CA PRO A 253 6.09 -20.72 16.15
C PRO A 253 6.80 -21.54 17.23
N LYS A 254 6.42 -22.81 17.41
CA LYS A 254 7.24 -23.71 18.22
C LYS A 254 8.57 -23.82 17.47
N THR A 255 9.66 -23.42 18.12
CA THR A 255 11.02 -23.52 17.62
C THR A 255 11.31 -24.98 17.32
N THR A 256 10.94 -25.42 16.12
CA THR A 256 11.24 -26.78 15.68
C THR A 256 12.69 -26.67 15.27
N GLY A 257 13.57 -27.24 16.10
CA GLY A 257 15.02 -27.14 15.93
C GLY A 257 15.39 -27.37 14.48
N LEU A 258 16.20 -26.46 13.96
CA LEU A 258 16.88 -26.63 12.68
C LEU A 258 17.52 -28.02 12.69
N VAL A 259 16.90 -28.98 12.00
CA VAL A 259 17.58 -30.22 11.62
C VAL A 259 18.60 -29.76 10.59
N VAL A 260 19.83 -29.57 11.08
CA VAL A 260 21.02 -29.41 10.27
C VAL A 260 21.08 -30.67 9.39
N ALA A 261 20.74 -30.52 8.12
CA ALA A 261 21.07 -31.53 7.13
C ALA A 261 22.60 -31.55 7.02
N HIS A 262 23.19 -32.68 7.44
CA HIS A 262 24.59 -33.03 7.22
C HIS A 262 24.89 -33.17 5.73
#